data_AF-A0A537LN18-F1
#
_entry.id   AF-A0A537LN18-F1
#
_cell.length_a   1.000
_cell.length_b   1.000
_cell.length_c   1.000
_cell.angle_alpha   90.00
_cell.angle_beta   90.00
_cell.angle_gamma   90.00
#
_symmetry.space_group_name_H-M   'P 1'
#
loop_
_entity.id
_entity.type
_entity.pdbx_description
1 polymer ?
#
loop_
_entity_poly.entity_id
_entity_poly.type
_entity_poly.pdbx_seq_one_letter_code
_entity_poly.pdbx_strand_id
1 'polypeptide(L)'
;VTLEQGYYPIPDLTGQDYFDYLYERLHPLASSQLVIDNEFHTDLEPGLWNGDALTRELGAAGKRLDALDLLPAPFPIHELLDERDLRHIERLYGIGGLSYGNLSVRKDARRFWMSASGVDKSSMTVIGRDILLVTGFDRARNVMLLSVPPHVKPRRVSVDAIEHWTIYTEHPEIGAIVHVHAWMENITSTTINYPCGTIQLAQAVADVVRQSSTPQRAVVGLKNHGLTITGPSLGDIFDRLERGFMRQVPMA
;
A
#
# COMPACT_ATOMS: atom_id res chain seq x y z
N VAL A 1 -0.20 -5.87 10.43
CA VAL A 1 0.45 -4.75 11.16
C VAL A 1 1.94 -5.04 11.16
N THR A 2 2.74 -4.22 10.48
CA THR A 2 4.20 -4.39 10.43
C THR A 2 4.79 -4.02 11.81
N LEU A 3 5.80 -4.72 12.29
CA LEU A 3 6.55 -4.35 13.50
C LEU A 3 7.43 -3.13 13.16
N GLU A 4 6.82 -1.96 13.17
CA GLU A 4 7.48 -0.68 12.99
C GLU A 4 8.37 -0.40 14.21
N GLN A 5 9.63 -0.02 14.00
CA GLN A 5 10.45 0.61 15.04
C GLN A 5 9.95 2.05 15.34
N GLY A 6 8.65 2.20 15.58
CA GLY A 6 7.96 3.46 15.80
C GLY A 6 8.00 3.89 17.26
N TYR A 7 9.18 4.09 17.83
CA TYR A 7 9.29 4.80 19.09
C TYR A 7 9.55 6.29 18.82
N TYR A 8 8.88 7.14 19.59
CA TYR A 8 9.13 8.57 19.58
C TYR A 8 10.03 8.89 20.77
N PRO A 9 11.26 9.41 20.57
CA PRO A 9 12.03 9.93 21.69
C PRO A 9 11.24 11.08 22.30
N ILE A 10 11.07 11.02 23.62
CA ILE A 10 10.50 12.12 24.38
C ILE A 10 11.67 13.05 24.72
N PRO A 11 11.65 14.32 24.31
CA PRO A 11 12.64 15.29 24.74
C PRO A 11 12.55 15.49 26.26
N ASP A 12 13.58 16.09 26.86
CA ASP A 12 13.57 16.43 28.29
C ASP A 12 12.56 17.57 28.56
N LEU A 13 11.29 17.18 28.66
CA LEU A 13 10.14 18.04 28.88
C LEU A 13 9.50 17.68 30.21
N THR A 14 8.95 18.67 30.90
CA THR A 14 8.27 18.48 32.19
C THR A 14 6.96 19.24 32.23
N GLY A 15 6.08 18.88 33.17
CA GLY A 15 4.80 19.57 33.33
C GLY A 15 3.92 19.48 32.09
N GLN A 16 3.32 20.61 31.70
CA GLN A 16 2.36 20.67 30.60
C GLN A 16 2.99 20.36 29.24
N ASP A 17 4.20 20.85 28.98
CA ASP A 17 4.90 20.68 27.69
C ASP A 17 5.12 19.19 27.35
N TYR A 18 5.32 18.36 28.37
CA TYR A 18 5.42 16.91 28.21
C TYR A 18 4.09 16.29 27.75
N PHE A 19 2.97 16.67 28.38
CA PHE A 19 1.65 16.15 28.02
C PHE A 19 1.19 16.63 26.65
N ASP A 20 1.49 17.89 26.31
CA ASP A 20 1.21 18.44 24.98
C ASP A 20 2.01 17.70 23.91
N TYR A 21 3.30 17.45 24.14
CA TYR A 21 4.13 16.66 23.23
C TYR A 21 3.57 15.24 23.04
N LEU A 22 3.18 14.55 24.13
CA LEU A 22 2.56 13.23 24.03
C LEU A 22 1.25 13.26 23.24
N TYR A 23 0.39 14.24 23.52
CA TYR A 23 -0.88 14.41 22.83
C TYR A 23 -0.66 14.61 21.32
N GLU A 24 0.23 15.52 20.94
CA GLU A 24 0.57 15.80 19.53
C GLU A 24 1.13 14.56 18.80
N ARG A 25 1.81 13.65 19.50
CA ARG A 25 2.28 12.38 18.92
C ARG A 25 1.20 11.32 18.82
N LEU A 26 0.34 11.20 19.83
CA LEU A 26 -0.64 10.11 19.90
C LEU A 26 -1.95 10.45 19.19
N HIS A 27 -2.41 11.68 19.29
CA HIS A 27 -3.71 12.12 18.75
C HIS A 27 -3.85 11.81 17.25
N PRO A 28 -2.87 12.09 16.37
CA PRO A 28 -2.99 11.74 14.95
C PRO A 28 -3.21 10.25 14.72
N LEU A 29 -2.52 9.38 15.46
CA LEU A 29 -2.66 7.94 15.33
C LEU A 29 -4.01 7.46 15.87
N ALA A 30 -4.41 7.95 17.04
CA ALA A 30 -5.65 7.59 17.71
C ALA A 30 -6.91 8.10 16.99
N SER A 31 -6.81 9.19 16.24
CA SER A 31 -7.91 9.80 15.48
C SER A 31 -7.94 9.41 14.00
N SER A 32 -7.00 8.55 13.56
CA SER A 32 -6.92 8.12 12.18
C SER A 32 -8.15 7.29 11.77
N GLN A 33 -8.63 7.52 10.55
CA GLN A 33 -9.85 6.91 10.03
C GLN A 33 -9.50 5.83 9.02
N LEU A 34 -9.74 4.58 9.40
CA LEU A 34 -9.40 3.41 8.60
C LEU A 34 -10.47 3.14 7.53
N VAL A 35 -10.05 2.98 6.28
CA VAL A 35 -10.91 2.67 5.13
C VAL A 35 -10.68 1.24 4.69
N ILE A 36 -11.31 0.30 5.41
CA ILE A 36 -11.11 -1.14 5.16
C ILE A 36 -12.32 -1.84 4.57
N ASP A 37 -13.50 -1.23 4.68
CA ASP A 37 -14.73 -1.80 4.19
C ASP A 37 -14.78 -1.73 2.66
N ASN A 38 -15.37 -2.77 2.06
CA ASN A 38 -15.51 -2.90 0.63
C ASN A 38 -16.98 -3.20 0.30
N GLU A 39 -17.52 -2.44 -0.65
CA GLU A 39 -18.81 -2.73 -1.25
C GLU A 39 -18.58 -3.31 -2.64
N PHE A 40 -19.15 -4.49 -2.88
CA PHE A 40 -18.97 -5.23 -4.12
C PHE A 40 -20.22 -5.13 -4.99
N HIS A 41 -20.06 -4.60 -6.19
CA HIS A 41 -21.09 -4.56 -7.22
C HIS A 41 -20.78 -5.64 -8.25
N THR A 42 -21.75 -6.51 -8.52
CA THR A 42 -21.60 -7.62 -9.47
C THR A 42 -21.89 -7.19 -10.91
N ASP A 43 -21.38 -6.03 -11.31
CA ASP A 43 -21.68 -5.34 -12.56
C ASP A 43 -20.48 -5.25 -13.51
N LEU A 44 -19.40 -6.00 -13.21
CA LEU A 44 -18.21 -6.01 -14.06
C LEU A 44 -18.56 -6.49 -15.47
N GLU A 45 -18.06 -5.79 -16.48
CA GLU A 45 -18.36 -6.09 -17.88
C GLU A 45 -17.89 -7.51 -18.25
N PRO A 46 -18.70 -8.33 -18.97
CA PRO A 46 -18.33 -9.71 -19.32
C PRO A 46 -16.98 -9.86 -20.01
N GLY A 47 -16.58 -8.85 -20.82
CA GLY A 47 -15.27 -8.83 -21.48
C GLY A 47 -14.08 -8.71 -20.53
N LEU A 48 -14.30 -8.31 -19.28
CA LEU A 48 -13.26 -8.16 -18.24
C LEU A 48 -13.25 -9.30 -17.23
N TRP A 49 -14.17 -10.27 -17.31
CA TRP A 49 -14.26 -11.37 -16.34
C TRP A 49 -13.00 -12.25 -16.30
N ASN A 50 -12.29 -12.35 -17.42
CA ASN A 50 -11.01 -13.06 -17.53
C ASN A 50 -9.79 -12.13 -17.54
N GLY A 51 -10.00 -10.85 -17.23
CA GLY A 51 -8.98 -9.81 -17.24
C GLY A 51 -8.71 -9.23 -18.62
N ASP A 52 -7.81 -8.24 -18.64
CA ASP A 52 -7.38 -7.52 -19.84
C ASP A 52 -5.84 -7.47 -19.93
N ALA A 53 -5.30 -6.60 -20.81
CA ALA A 53 -3.86 -6.44 -20.91
C ALA A 53 -3.21 -5.90 -19.62
N LEU A 54 -3.93 -5.06 -18.88
CA LEU A 54 -3.44 -4.42 -17.67
C LEU A 54 -3.42 -5.39 -16.49
N THR A 55 -4.43 -6.26 -16.38
CA THR A 55 -4.41 -7.32 -15.35
C THR A 55 -3.29 -8.33 -15.60
N ARG A 56 -2.93 -8.59 -16.87
CA ARG A 56 -1.74 -9.39 -17.22
C ARG A 56 -0.45 -8.67 -16.85
N GLU A 57 -0.36 -7.36 -17.06
CA GLU A 57 0.77 -6.54 -16.63
C GLU A 57 0.93 -6.57 -15.11
N LEU A 58 -0.17 -6.47 -14.34
CA LEU A 58 -0.16 -6.64 -12.88
C LEU A 58 0.36 -8.02 -12.47
N GLY A 59 -0.10 -9.09 -13.12
CA GLY A 59 0.40 -10.45 -12.86
C GLY A 59 1.90 -10.59 -13.13
N ALA A 60 2.41 -9.97 -14.20
CA ALA A 60 3.85 -9.95 -14.50
C ALA A 60 4.65 -9.10 -13.50
N ALA A 61 4.12 -7.94 -13.12
CA ALA A 61 4.70 -7.07 -12.09
C ALA A 61 4.80 -7.75 -10.72
N GLY A 62 3.77 -8.51 -10.34
CA GLY A 62 3.80 -9.30 -9.11
C GLY A 62 4.92 -10.34 -9.08
N LYS A 63 5.20 -11.00 -10.22
CA LYS A 63 6.36 -11.90 -10.37
C LYS A 63 7.70 -11.16 -10.33
N ARG A 64 7.78 -9.94 -10.86
CA ARG A 64 9.00 -9.11 -10.76
C ARG A 64 9.26 -8.69 -9.32
N LEU A 65 8.24 -8.32 -8.55
CA LEU A 65 8.39 -7.99 -7.13
C LEU A 65 8.92 -9.17 -6.31
N ASP A 66 8.36 -10.35 -6.55
CA ASP A 66 8.80 -11.60 -5.93
C ASP A 66 10.27 -11.92 -6.28
N ALA A 67 10.65 -11.80 -7.56
CA ALA A 67 12.02 -12.01 -8.01
C ALA A 67 13.04 -10.98 -7.44
N LEU A 68 12.58 -9.80 -7.03
CA LEU A 68 13.40 -8.78 -6.38
C LEU A 68 13.54 -9.00 -4.87
N ASP A 69 12.89 -10.03 -4.32
CA ASP A 69 12.82 -10.32 -2.88
C ASP A 69 12.28 -9.12 -2.07
N LEU A 70 11.43 -8.31 -2.73
CA LEU A 70 10.75 -7.18 -2.10
C LEU A 70 9.49 -7.62 -1.34
N LEU A 71 9.22 -8.94 -1.33
CA LEU A 71 8.13 -9.65 -0.69
C LEU A 71 8.73 -10.97 -0.14
N PRO A 72 8.80 -11.30 1.18
CA PRO A 72 8.42 -10.59 2.40
C PRO A 72 9.58 -10.14 3.32
N ALA A 73 9.32 -9.06 4.07
CA ALA A 73 10.12 -8.41 5.13
C ALA A 73 11.60 -8.10 4.79
N PRO A 74 12.02 -6.82 4.77
CA PRO A 74 13.45 -6.44 4.64
C PRO A 74 14.31 -6.88 5.84
N PHE A 75 13.68 -7.52 6.83
CA PHE A 75 14.31 -8.14 7.99
C PHE A 75 14.10 -9.65 7.89
N PRO A 76 15.15 -10.47 8.08
CA PRO A 76 15.04 -11.91 8.06
C PRO A 76 14.33 -12.37 9.34
N ILE A 77 13.00 -12.19 9.39
CA ILE A 77 12.21 -12.43 10.59
C ILE A 77 12.29 -13.90 11.04
N HIS A 78 12.55 -14.79 10.09
CA HIS A 78 12.81 -16.22 10.30
C HIS A 78 14.20 -16.50 10.89
N GLU A 79 15.17 -15.59 10.76
CA GLU A 79 16.45 -15.64 11.46
C GLU A 79 16.35 -15.04 12.87
N LEU A 80 15.37 -14.16 13.11
CA LEU A 80 15.17 -13.46 14.39
C LEU A 80 14.18 -14.17 15.32
N LEU A 81 13.21 -14.89 14.76
CA LEU A 81 12.13 -15.51 15.50
C LEU A 81 11.95 -16.95 15.04
N ASP A 82 11.75 -17.84 16.00
CA ASP A 82 11.35 -19.20 15.70
C ASP A 82 9.90 -19.25 15.15
N GLU A 83 9.51 -20.37 14.56
CA GLU A 83 8.15 -20.51 14.00
C GLU A 83 7.04 -20.30 15.03
N ARG A 84 7.31 -20.58 16.31
CA ARG A 84 6.31 -20.43 17.37
C ARG A 84 6.06 -18.95 17.65
N ASP A 85 7.12 -18.17 17.79
CA ASP A 85 7.05 -16.74 18.05
C ASP A 85 6.51 -15.98 16.84
N LEU A 86 6.88 -16.40 15.63
CA LEU A 86 6.27 -15.88 14.41
C LEU A 86 4.76 -16.14 14.36
N ARG A 87 4.31 -17.38 14.62
CA ARG A 87 2.87 -17.70 14.71
C ARG A 87 2.16 -16.93 15.81
N HIS A 88 2.85 -16.65 16.92
CA HIS A 88 2.30 -15.86 18.02
C HIS A 88 2.09 -14.41 17.59
N ILE A 89 3.07 -13.79 16.95
CA ILE A 89 2.97 -12.44 16.38
C ILE A 89 1.87 -12.40 15.31
N GLU A 90 1.83 -13.38 14.42
CA GLU A 90 0.77 -13.50 13.40
C GLU A 90 -0.61 -13.54 14.04
N ARG A 91 -0.76 -14.28 15.14
CA ARG A 91 -2.04 -14.36 15.87
C ARG A 91 -2.36 -13.10 16.67
N LEU A 92 -1.36 -12.48 17.30
CA LEU A 92 -1.51 -11.27 18.10
C LEU A 92 -1.91 -10.07 17.23
N TYR A 93 -1.34 -9.98 16.03
CA TYR A 93 -1.54 -8.87 15.09
C TYR A 93 -2.49 -9.21 13.93
N GLY A 94 -3.10 -10.40 13.92
CA GLY A 94 -4.03 -10.85 12.88
C GLY A 94 -3.40 -10.95 11.47
N ILE A 95 -2.10 -11.24 11.38
CA ILE A 95 -1.37 -11.37 10.12
C ILE A 95 -1.61 -12.79 9.58
N GLY A 96 -2.43 -12.92 8.55
CA GLY A 96 -2.77 -14.21 7.92
C GLY A 96 -1.80 -14.67 6.81
N GLY A 97 -0.68 -13.97 6.65
CA GLY A 97 0.34 -14.18 5.63
C GLY A 97 1.12 -12.90 5.35
N LEU A 98 2.43 -13.02 5.16
CA LEU A 98 3.35 -11.90 4.91
C LEU A 98 3.26 -11.38 3.45
N SER A 99 2.07 -11.22 2.88
CA SER A 99 1.96 -10.57 1.57
C SER A 99 2.14 -9.05 1.76
N TYR A 100 3.39 -8.61 1.84
CA TYR A 100 3.74 -7.20 1.91
C TYR A 100 3.54 -6.52 0.54
N GLY A 101 3.43 -5.21 0.53
CA GLY A 101 3.28 -4.44 -0.71
C GLY A 101 1.98 -4.69 -1.49
N ASN A 102 1.74 -3.83 -2.47
CA ASN A 102 0.61 -3.96 -3.38
C ASN A 102 0.91 -3.23 -4.69
N LEU A 103 0.10 -3.51 -5.71
CA LEU A 103 0.28 -2.93 -7.03
C LEU A 103 -1.07 -2.61 -7.66
N SER A 104 -1.09 -1.51 -8.41
CA SER A 104 -2.26 -1.06 -9.16
C SER A 104 -1.87 -0.47 -10.50
N VAL A 105 -2.81 -0.52 -11.43
CA VAL A 105 -2.67 0.09 -12.76
C VAL A 105 -3.98 0.74 -13.15
N ARG A 106 -3.90 1.99 -13.64
CA ARG A 106 -5.06 2.77 -14.07
C ARG A 106 -5.70 2.10 -15.28
N LYS A 107 -7.02 1.87 -15.21
CA LYS A 107 -7.82 1.32 -16.30
C LYS A 107 -8.37 2.41 -17.21
N ASP A 108 -8.84 3.49 -16.62
CA ASP A 108 -9.35 4.69 -17.29
C ASP A 108 -9.40 5.88 -16.31
N ALA A 109 -10.10 6.96 -16.69
CA ALA A 109 -10.19 8.19 -15.91
C ALA A 109 -10.79 7.99 -14.50
N ARG A 110 -11.56 6.91 -14.27
CA ARG A 110 -12.31 6.71 -13.02
C ARG A 110 -12.02 5.39 -12.33
N ARG A 111 -11.36 4.44 -13.00
CA ARG A 111 -11.18 3.07 -12.51
C ARG A 111 -9.73 2.63 -12.59
N PHE A 112 -9.35 1.73 -11.70
CA PHE A 112 -8.05 1.07 -11.72
C PHE A 112 -8.12 -0.36 -11.23
N TRP A 113 -7.25 -1.20 -11.75
CA TRP A 113 -7.05 -2.57 -11.26
C TRP A 113 -6.08 -2.55 -10.08
N MET A 114 -6.34 -3.36 -9.06
CA MET A 114 -5.49 -3.45 -7.88
C MET A 114 -5.39 -4.88 -7.36
N SER A 115 -4.22 -5.26 -6.85
CA SER A 115 -4.01 -6.53 -6.16
C SER A 115 -4.87 -6.64 -4.89
N ALA A 116 -5.40 -7.83 -4.63
CA ALA A 116 -6.16 -8.13 -3.42
C ALA A 116 -5.26 -8.15 -2.15
N SER A 117 -5.92 -7.99 -1.00
CA SER A 117 -5.27 -8.16 0.30
C SER A 117 -5.05 -9.65 0.61
N GLY A 118 -3.87 -9.98 1.17
CA GLY A 118 -3.55 -11.33 1.63
C GLY A 118 -3.47 -12.41 0.53
N VAL A 119 -3.26 -12.02 -0.73
CA VAL A 119 -2.96 -12.94 -1.83
C VAL A 119 -1.47 -12.97 -2.14
N ASP A 120 -0.99 -14.11 -2.63
CA ASP A 120 0.32 -14.22 -3.26
C ASP A 120 0.35 -13.39 -4.55
N LYS A 121 1.11 -12.30 -4.55
CA LYS A 121 1.19 -11.38 -5.69
C LYS A 121 1.94 -11.99 -6.88
N SER A 122 2.77 -13.01 -6.67
CA SER A 122 3.47 -13.73 -7.76
C SER A 122 2.52 -14.60 -8.60
N SER A 123 1.34 -14.94 -8.05
CA SER A 123 0.40 -15.92 -8.61
C SER A 123 -1.05 -15.39 -8.70
N MET A 124 -1.21 -14.10 -9.01
CA MET A 124 -2.53 -13.49 -9.21
C MET A 124 -3.17 -13.95 -10.52
N THR A 125 -4.27 -14.70 -10.44
CA THR A 125 -4.88 -15.33 -11.63
C THR A 125 -6.38 -15.09 -11.77
N VAL A 126 -7.09 -14.84 -10.67
CA VAL A 126 -8.56 -14.75 -10.67
C VAL A 126 -9.04 -13.31 -10.51
N ILE A 127 -9.73 -12.78 -11.52
CA ILE A 127 -10.36 -11.44 -11.45
C ILE A 127 -11.54 -11.46 -10.47
N GLY A 128 -11.68 -10.38 -9.69
CA GLY A 128 -12.63 -10.25 -8.61
C GLY A 128 -12.18 -10.92 -7.31
N ARG A 129 -11.11 -11.74 -7.33
CA ARG A 129 -10.55 -12.40 -6.14
C ARG A 129 -9.11 -11.99 -5.85
N ASP A 130 -8.22 -12.11 -6.83
CA ASP A 130 -6.78 -11.81 -6.69
C ASP A 130 -6.45 -10.41 -7.23
N ILE A 131 -7.19 -9.96 -8.25
CA ILE A 131 -7.13 -8.61 -8.82
C ILE A 131 -8.55 -8.06 -8.87
N LEU A 132 -8.78 -6.86 -8.33
CA LEU A 132 -10.10 -6.23 -8.24
C LEU A 132 -10.13 -4.89 -9.00
N LEU A 133 -11.28 -4.54 -9.58
CA LEU A 133 -11.51 -3.24 -10.20
C LEU A 133 -12.06 -2.28 -9.15
N VAL A 134 -11.26 -1.29 -8.77
CA VAL A 134 -11.71 -0.19 -7.91
C VAL A 134 -12.42 0.84 -8.79
N THR A 135 -13.64 1.21 -8.40
CA THR A 135 -14.51 2.13 -9.16
C THR A 135 -14.84 3.41 -8.41
N GLY A 136 -14.60 3.45 -7.10
CA GLY A 136 -14.95 4.60 -6.28
C GLY A 136 -14.53 4.49 -4.82
N PHE A 137 -14.69 5.61 -4.13
CA PHE A 137 -14.69 5.70 -2.68
C PHE A 137 -15.90 6.52 -2.24
N ASP A 138 -16.77 5.94 -1.42
CA ASP A 138 -17.88 6.66 -0.81
C ASP A 138 -17.44 7.21 0.55
N ARG A 139 -17.17 8.52 0.57
CA ARG A 139 -16.68 9.22 1.76
C ARG A 139 -17.69 9.26 2.91
N ALA A 140 -18.99 9.31 2.60
CA ALA A 140 -20.02 9.39 3.65
C ALA A 140 -20.16 8.06 4.40
N ARG A 141 -19.99 6.94 3.68
CA ARG A 141 -20.07 5.59 4.24
C ARG A 141 -18.70 4.98 4.57
N ASN A 142 -17.62 5.69 4.24
CA ASN A 142 -16.23 5.26 4.46
C ASN A 142 -15.90 3.88 3.85
N VAL A 143 -16.34 3.66 2.60
CA VAL A 143 -16.26 2.35 1.94
C VAL A 143 -15.67 2.48 0.53
N MET A 144 -14.75 1.57 0.18
CA MET A 144 -14.27 1.44 -1.20
C MET A 144 -15.31 0.72 -2.05
N LEU A 145 -15.54 1.20 -3.27
CA LEU A 145 -16.48 0.63 -4.23
C LEU A 145 -15.72 -0.21 -5.26
N LEU A 146 -16.15 -1.46 -5.43
CA LEU A 146 -15.49 -2.45 -6.27
C LEU A 146 -16.50 -3.04 -7.26
N SER A 147 -16.08 -3.20 -8.51
CA SER A 147 -16.84 -3.96 -9.50
C SER A 147 -16.21 -5.34 -9.69
N VAL A 148 -17.01 -6.40 -9.56
CA VAL A 148 -16.55 -7.80 -9.59
C VAL A 148 -17.43 -8.67 -10.50
N PRO A 149 -16.92 -9.80 -11.03
CA PRO A 149 -17.77 -10.76 -11.74
C PRO A 149 -18.84 -11.36 -10.82
N PRO A 150 -20.06 -11.66 -11.32
CA PRO A 150 -21.15 -12.22 -10.51
C PRO A 150 -20.90 -13.64 -10.00
N HIS A 151 -19.94 -14.36 -10.58
CA HIS A 151 -19.68 -15.78 -10.31
C HIS A 151 -18.47 -16.03 -9.40
N VAL A 152 -17.85 -14.97 -8.87
CA VAL A 152 -16.64 -15.06 -8.04
C VAL A 152 -16.96 -14.62 -6.63
N LYS A 153 -16.49 -15.37 -5.62
CA LYS A 153 -16.50 -14.91 -4.23
C LYS A 153 -15.32 -13.94 -4.04
N PRO A 154 -15.56 -12.64 -3.82
CA PRO A 154 -14.49 -11.67 -3.80
C PRO A 154 -13.65 -11.77 -2.51
N ARG A 155 -12.39 -11.35 -2.61
CA ARG A 155 -11.57 -10.97 -1.46
C ARG A 155 -11.62 -9.46 -1.29
N ARG A 156 -11.14 -8.98 -0.14
CA ARG A 156 -10.91 -7.55 0.05
C ARG A 156 -9.81 -7.06 -0.89
N VAL A 157 -9.98 -5.85 -1.42
CA VAL A 157 -8.89 -5.15 -2.10
C VAL A 157 -7.78 -4.81 -1.08
N SER A 158 -6.56 -4.53 -1.55
CA SER A 158 -5.47 -4.08 -0.68
C SER A 158 -5.94 -2.95 0.27
N VAL A 159 -5.40 -2.97 1.48
CA VAL A 159 -5.73 -1.98 2.53
C VAL A 159 -5.42 -0.55 2.07
N ASP A 160 -4.42 -0.37 1.21
CA ASP A 160 -3.99 0.93 0.69
C ASP A 160 -4.81 1.42 -0.52
N ALA A 161 -5.96 0.79 -0.81
CA ALA A 161 -6.82 1.20 -1.92
C ALA A 161 -7.25 2.68 -1.82
N ILE A 162 -7.44 3.20 -0.61
CA ILE A 162 -7.76 4.62 -0.38
C ILE A 162 -6.59 5.55 -0.74
N GLU A 163 -5.35 5.13 -0.47
CA GLU A 163 -4.15 5.89 -0.86
C GLU A 163 -4.04 5.96 -2.39
N HIS A 164 -4.17 4.82 -3.05
CA HIS A 164 -4.12 4.74 -4.51
C HIS A 164 -5.27 5.52 -5.16
N TRP A 165 -6.48 5.42 -4.60
CA TRP A 165 -7.63 6.20 -5.05
C TRP A 165 -7.38 7.71 -4.94
N THR A 166 -6.81 8.17 -3.82
CA THR A 166 -6.49 9.58 -3.59
C THR A 166 -5.49 10.09 -4.62
N ILE A 167 -4.38 9.37 -4.81
CA ILE A 167 -3.34 9.72 -5.79
C ILE A 167 -3.90 9.73 -7.22
N TYR A 168 -4.62 8.68 -7.64
CA TYR A 168 -5.19 8.63 -8.99
C TYR A 168 -6.26 9.68 -9.24
N THR A 169 -6.98 10.14 -8.20
CA THR A 169 -7.99 11.20 -8.33
C THR A 169 -7.34 12.57 -8.52
N GLU A 170 -6.21 12.83 -7.85
CA GLU A 170 -5.49 14.10 -7.96
C GLU A 170 -4.61 14.21 -9.21
N HIS A 171 -4.09 13.08 -9.71
CA HIS A 171 -3.08 13.05 -10.78
C HIS A 171 -3.47 12.12 -11.94
N PRO A 172 -4.20 12.64 -12.96
CA PRO A 172 -4.59 11.88 -14.14
C PRO A 172 -3.43 11.28 -14.94
N GLU A 173 -2.25 11.88 -14.88
CA GLU A 173 -1.02 11.47 -15.56
C GLU A 173 -0.37 10.22 -14.96
N ILE A 174 -0.71 9.84 -13.73
CA ILE A 174 -0.21 8.63 -13.08
C ILE A 174 -0.97 7.43 -13.63
N GLY A 175 -0.24 6.49 -14.25
CA GLY A 175 -0.80 5.27 -14.83
C GLY A 175 -0.63 4.02 -13.97
N ALA A 176 0.30 4.03 -13.02
CA ALA A 176 0.56 2.91 -12.12
C ALA A 176 1.05 3.38 -10.75
N ILE A 177 0.79 2.58 -9.73
CA ILE A 177 1.30 2.79 -8.36
C ILE A 177 1.72 1.43 -7.79
N VAL A 178 2.91 1.40 -7.20
CA VAL A 178 3.48 0.23 -6.51
C VAL A 178 3.84 0.64 -5.09
N HIS A 179 3.37 -0.15 -4.13
CA HIS A 179 3.77 -0.07 -2.72
C HIS A 179 4.69 -1.23 -2.37
N VAL A 180 5.84 -0.94 -1.75
CA VAL A 180 6.82 -1.95 -1.30
C VAL A 180 7.32 -1.67 0.11
N HIS A 181 7.64 -2.72 0.85
CA HIS A 181 8.14 -2.60 2.23
C HIS A 181 9.66 -2.54 2.21
N ALA A 182 10.16 -1.41 1.76
CA ALA A 182 11.51 -1.24 1.26
C ALA A 182 11.94 0.22 1.52
N TRP A 183 13.23 0.58 1.35
CA TRP A 183 13.66 1.97 1.52
C TRP A 183 14.66 2.42 0.45
N MET A 184 14.61 3.71 0.11
CA MET A 184 15.54 4.36 -0.81
C MET A 184 16.16 5.59 -0.13
N GLU A 185 17.45 5.83 -0.34
CA GLU A 185 18.12 7.03 0.17
C GLU A 185 17.61 8.29 -0.54
N ASN A 186 17.68 9.43 0.18
CA ASN A 186 17.38 10.77 -0.36
C ASN A 186 15.96 10.94 -0.90
N ILE A 187 14.99 10.22 -0.36
CA ILE A 187 13.56 10.39 -0.67
C ILE A 187 12.85 11.27 0.37
N THR A 188 11.83 11.99 -0.06
CA THR A 188 10.92 12.69 0.85
C THR A 188 9.96 11.68 1.49
N SER A 189 9.76 11.80 2.81
CA SER A 189 8.89 10.90 3.56
C SER A 189 7.75 11.61 4.29
N THR A 190 6.69 10.86 4.59
CA THR A 190 5.64 11.31 5.49
C THR A 190 6.21 11.58 6.89
N THR A 191 5.62 12.51 7.63
CA THR A 191 6.12 12.91 8.95
C THR A 191 5.60 12.01 10.08
N ILE A 192 4.39 11.50 9.91
CA ILE A 192 3.65 10.66 10.85
C ILE A 192 3.50 9.26 10.27
N ASN A 193 3.68 8.24 11.11
CA ASN A 193 3.48 6.84 10.77
C ASN A 193 2.01 6.43 10.92
N TYR A 194 1.13 7.06 10.14
CA TYR A 194 -0.29 6.67 10.12
C TYR A 194 -0.43 5.20 9.69
N PRO A 195 -1.37 4.45 10.29
CA PRO A 195 -1.65 3.09 9.85
C PRO A 195 -2.04 3.00 8.37
N CYS A 196 -1.65 1.91 7.72
CA CYS A 196 -2.01 1.59 6.34
C CYS A 196 -3.53 1.63 6.13
N GLY A 197 -3.96 2.11 4.96
CA GLY A 197 -5.38 2.25 4.64
C GLY A 197 -6.16 3.31 5.42
N THR A 198 -5.49 4.24 6.10
CA THR A 198 -6.15 5.41 6.69
C THR A 198 -6.26 6.56 5.69
N ILE A 199 -7.31 7.38 5.83
CA ILE A 199 -7.46 8.62 5.03
C ILE A 199 -6.27 9.55 5.25
N GLN A 200 -5.75 9.63 6.47
CA GLN A 200 -4.66 10.52 6.84
C GLN A 200 -3.34 10.09 6.21
N LEU A 201 -3.05 8.79 6.13
CA LEU A 201 -1.89 8.29 5.38
C LEU A 201 -2.04 8.64 3.90
N ALA A 202 -3.22 8.37 3.31
CA ALA A 202 -3.51 8.68 1.92
C ALA A 202 -3.28 10.15 1.59
N GLN A 203 -3.73 11.06 2.46
CA GLN A 203 -3.51 12.50 2.34
C GLN A 203 -2.04 12.88 2.49
N ALA A 204 -1.34 12.34 3.50
CA ALA A 204 0.06 12.63 3.72
C ALA A 204 0.94 12.20 2.53
N VAL A 205 0.66 11.05 1.93
CA VAL A 205 1.35 10.59 0.72
C VAL A 205 0.98 11.47 -0.48
N ALA A 206 -0.30 11.76 -0.68
CA ALA A 206 -0.75 12.65 -1.76
C ALA A 206 -0.14 14.05 -1.65
N ASP A 207 0.04 14.59 -0.45
CA ASP A 207 0.70 15.88 -0.22
C ASP A 207 2.15 15.88 -0.70
N VAL A 208 2.90 14.80 -0.47
CA VAL A 208 4.27 14.66 -0.97
C VAL A 208 4.28 14.51 -2.50
N VAL A 209 3.37 13.71 -3.07
CA VAL A 209 3.23 13.55 -4.52
C VAL A 209 2.91 14.90 -5.18
N ARG A 210 2.02 15.70 -4.59
CA ARG A 210 1.61 17.02 -5.08
C ARG A 210 2.75 18.04 -5.09
N GLN A 211 3.66 17.95 -4.13
CA GLN A 211 4.84 18.81 -4.05
C GLN A 211 5.97 18.37 -5.00
N SER A 212 5.90 17.15 -5.55
CA SER A 212 6.86 16.67 -6.53
C SER A 212 6.76 17.45 -7.84
N SER A 213 7.91 17.84 -8.40
CA SER A 213 7.97 18.38 -9.77
C SER A 213 7.62 17.35 -10.84
N THR A 214 7.61 16.06 -10.49
CA THR A 214 7.27 14.93 -11.37
C THR A 214 6.34 13.95 -10.64
N PRO A 215 5.05 14.30 -10.42
CA PRO A 215 4.10 13.44 -9.71
C PRO A 215 3.95 12.05 -10.31
N GLN A 216 4.11 11.92 -11.63
CA GLN A 216 4.10 10.65 -12.38
C GLN A 216 5.33 9.78 -12.20
N ARG A 217 6.35 10.24 -11.48
CA ARG A 217 7.57 9.48 -11.17
C ARG A 217 8.05 9.71 -9.73
N ALA A 218 7.15 10.11 -8.85
CA ALA A 218 7.46 10.33 -7.45
C ALA A 218 7.76 9.00 -6.72
N VAL A 219 8.68 9.07 -5.77
CA VAL A 219 8.95 8.03 -4.77
C VAL A 219 8.74 8.67 -3.41
N VAL A 220 7.77 8.17 -2.65
CA VAL A 220 7.40 8.69 -1.34
C VAL A 220 7.75 7.66 -0.29
N GLY A 221 8.55 8.06 0.71
CA GLY A 221 8.80 7.25 1.89
C GLY A 221 7.63 7.32 2.85
N LEU A 222 7.08 6.17 3.25
CA LEU A 222 6.10 6.09 4.32
C LEU A 222 6.88 5.78 5.59
N LYS A 223 6.92 6.73 6.52
CA LYS A 223 7.72 6.62 7.74
C LYS A 223 7.42 5.31 8.48
N ASN A 224 8.47 4.53 8.71
CA ASN A 224 8.45 3.21 9.35
C ASN A 224 7.62 2.12 8.64
N HIS A 225 7.24 2.32 7.38
CA HIS A 225 6.37 1.40 6.65
C HIS A 225 6.99 0.91 5.34
N GLY A 226 7.26 1.80 4.38
CA GLY A 226 7.68 1.39 3.04
C GLY A 226 7.76 2.56 2.06
N LEU A 227 7.58 2.26 0.78
CA LEU A 227 7.59 3.23 -0.32
C LEU A 227 6.31 3.15 -1.13
N THR A 228 5.73 4.30 -1.44
CA THR A 228 4.74 4.45 -2.51
C THR A 228 5.40 5.06 -3.72
N ILE A 229 5.35 4.35 -4.84
CA ILE A 229 6.05 4.71 -6.07
C ILE A 229 5.03 4.86 -7.18
N THR A 230 5.06 6.01 -7.85
CA THR A 230 4.14 6.35 -8.93
C THR A 230 4.86 6.25 -10.27
N GLY A 231 4.13 5.94 -11.34
CA GLY A 231 4.66 5.78 -12.68
C GLY A 231 3.61 6.04 -13.76
N PRO A 232 4.01 6.35 -15.01
CA PRO A 232 3.11 6.28 -16.16
C PRO A 232 2.70 4.83 -16.50
N SER A 233 3.48 3.83 -16.09
CA SER A 233 3.18 2.39 -16.25
C SER A 233 3.91 1.58 -15.16
N LEU A 234 3.54 0.30 -14.98
CA LEU A 234 4.27 -0.56 -14.07
C LEU A 234 5.71 -0.74 -14.59
N GLY A 235 5.87 -0.92 -15.90
CA GLY A 235 7.20 -1.01 -16.54
C GLY A 235 8.14 0.13 -16.14
N ASP A 236 7.69 1.39 -16.21
CA ASP A 236 8.50 2.56 -15.81
C ASP A 236 8.92 2.51 -14.33
N ILE A 237 8.03 2.06 -13.45
CA ILE A 237 8.33 1.93 -12.01
C ILE A 237 9.42 0.88 -11.80
N PHE A 238 9.26 -0.31 -12.36
CA PHE A 238 10.22 -1.39 -12.14
C PHE A 238 11.59 -1.11 -12.77
N ASP A 239 11.64 -0.47 -13.94
CA ASP A 239 12.90 -0.09 -14.57
C ASP A 239 13.70 0.92 -13.73
N ARG A 240 12.99 1.75 -12.93
CA ARG A 240 13.61 2.65 -11.94
C ARG A 240 14.01 1.91 -10.67
N LEU A 241 13.14 1.04 -10.16
CA LEU A 241 13.42 0.22 -8.96
C LEU A 241 14.67 -0.65 -9.14
N GLU A 242 14.79 -1.34 -10.27
CA GLU A 242 15.92 -2.23 -10.56
C GLU A 242 17.27 -1.50 -10.60
N ARG A 243 17.28 -0.18 -10.82
CA ARG A 243 18.51 0.63 -10.89
C ARG A 243 18.91 1.29 -9.57
N GLY A 244 17.98 1.43 -8.61
CA GLY A 244 18.15 2.33 -7.47
C GLY A 244 17.94 1.71 -6.09
N PHE A 245 17.70 0.40 -5.98
CA PHE A 245 17.24 -0.19 -4.74
C PHE A 245 18.36 -0.73 -3.83
N MET A 246 18.36 -0.31 -2.56
CA MET A 246 19.13 -0.96 -1.49
C MET A 246 18.32 -2.10 -0.89
N ARG A 247 18.75 -3.34 -1.15
CA ARG A 247 18.03 -4.57 -0.74
C ARG A 247 17.91 -4.74 0.78
N GLN A 248 18.72 -4.04 1.56
CA GLN A 248 18.72 -4.08 3.03
C GLN A 248 18.76 -2.66 3.57
N VAL A 249 17.91 -2.36 4.56
CA VAL A 249 17.91 -1.09 5.29
C VAL A 249 19.04 -1.13 6.33
N PRO A 250 20.00 -0.19 6.31
CA PRO A 250 21.05 -0.13 7.32
C PRO A 250 20.45 0.10 8.72
N MET A 251 20.88 -0.67 9.72
CA MET A 251 20.51 -0.40 11.11
C MET A 251 21.40 0.72 11.65
N ALA A 252 20.81 1.91 11.87
CA ALA A 252 21.43 3.02 12.58
C ALA A 252 20.48 3.56 13.65
#